data_AF-A0A1Y3VGZ5-F1
#
_entry.id   AF-A0A1Y3VGZ5-F1
#
_cell.length_a   1.000
_cell.length_b   1.000
_cell.length_c   1.000
_cell.angle_alpha   90.00
_cell.angle_beta   90.00
_cell.angle_gamma   90.00
#
_symmetry.space_group_name_H-M   'P 1'
#
loop_
_entity.id
_entity.type
_entity.pdbx_description
1 polymer ?
#
loop_
_entity_poly.entity_id
_entity_poly.type
_entity_poly.pdbx_seq_one_letter_code
_entity_poly.pdbx_strand_id
1 'polypeptide(L)'
;MQFPPPQNLTVEQTDYTLGAFEKRTATAAFSAKGDWTLSIVYDDAEAGDETDADAAWLTADAAGGAAGEQSLGMSAARNFQAAPRTAYVDLVCGEQTVRLTVTQTGLSDDMDFSALFDETFAQKLQERDIVADAEKITMQEMQSMAIMTELDISGTYDNPGSLTSLRGIEYFEALTKLNCNRNSLPTLNISQNTELTKLYCDDNQLKELDISRNTKLTYLSCENNPGDGNSGFPLTVWVDQAEKPGSLYVYQSGWWYNGKYITIEYQTAE
;
A
#
# COMPACT_ATOMS: atom_id res chain seq x y z
N MET A 1 -3.43 -1.10 -54.73
CA MET A 1 -2.74 -1.41 -53.47
C MET A 1 -3.39 -0.56 -52.40
N GLN A 2 -4.11 -1.17 -51.47
CA GLN A 2 -4.68 -0.46 -50.33
C GLN A 2 -3.57 -0.41 -49.29
N PHE A 3 -3.01 0.77 -49.05
CA PHE A 3 -2.07 0.95 -47.94
C PHE A 3 -2.82 0.61 -46.66
N PRO A 4 -2.19 -0.11 -45.70
CA PRO A 4 -2.79 -0.27 -44.39
C PRO A 4 -3.12 1.13 -43.84
N PRO A 5 -4.29 1.31 -43.20
CA PRO A 5 -4.63 2.59 -42.59
C PRO A 5 -3.47 3.02 -41.67
N PRO A 6 -3.17 4.33 -41.60
CA PRO A 6 -2.08 4.82 -40.76
C PRO A 6 -2.31 4.36 -39.32
N GLN A 7 -1.34 3.63 -38.76
CA GLN A 7 -1.35 3.29 -37.35
C GLN A 7 -1.14 4.56 -36.53
N ASN A 8 -2.13 4.89 -35.71
CA ASN A 8 -2.11 5.97 -34.73
C ASN A 8 -1.54 5.50 -33.39
N LEU A 9 -1.56 4.20 -33.11
CA LEU A 9 -0.89 3.55 -31.98
C LEU A 9 0.06 2.47 -32.47
N THR A 10 1.27 2.46 -31.93
CA THR A 10 2.25 1.39 -32.10
C THR A 10 2.72 0.94 -30.73
N VAL A 11 2.52 -0.34 -30.40
CA VAL A 11 2.88 -0.93 -29.11
C VAL A 11 3.89 -2.06 -29.35
N GLU A 12 4.90 -2.18 -28.49
CA GLU A 12 5.95 -3.20 -28.63
C GLU A 12 5.50 -4.59 -28.14
N GLN A 13 4.65 -4.62 -27.13
CA GLN A 13 4.18 -5.83 -26.45
C GLN A 13 2.72 -5.65 -26.05
N THR A 14 1.93 -6.71 -26.20
CA THR A 14 0.48 -6.70 -25.88
C THR A 14 0.12 -7.62 -24.74
N ASP A 15 0.94 -8.61 -24.38
CA ASP A 15 0.66 -9.53 -23.28
C ASP A 15 1.62 -9.31 -22.12
N TYR A 16 1.10 -9.13 -20.90
CA TYR A 16 1.86 -8.89 -19.68
C TYR A 16 1.47 -9.90 -18.60
N THR A 17 2.45 -10.45 -17.90
CA THR A 17 2.24 -11.36 -16.77
C THR A 17 2.77 -10.73 -15.49
N LEU A 18 1.90 -10.59 -14.50
CA LEU A 18 2.21 -10.07 -13.17
C LEU A 18 2.16 -11.21 -12.14
N GLY A 19 3.01 -11.14 -11.12
CA GLY A 19 2.95 -12.11 -10.03
C GLY A 19 1.76 -11.85 -9.09
N ALA A 20 1.29 -12.91 -8.44
CA ALA A 20 0.21 -12.84 -7.47
C ALA A 20 0.59 -12.04 -6.20
N PHE A 21 1.84 -12.18 -5.75
CA PHE A 21 2.31 -11.67 -4.46
C PHE A 21 3.41 -10.62 -4.61
N GLU A 22 4.46 -10.96 -5.38
CA GLU A 22 5.56 -10.08 -5.77
C GLU A 22 5.53 -9.80 -7.27
N LYS A 23 6.35 -8.86 -7.74
CA LYS A 23 6.47 -8.50 -9.18
C LYS A 23 5.11 -8.17 -9.79
N ARG A 24 4.40 -7.26 -9.14
CA ARG A 24 3.01 -6.88 -9.45
C ARG A 24 2.89 -5.68 -10.38
N THR A 25 3.99 -5.25 -10.98
CA THR A 25 4.06 -4.06 -11.82
C THR A 25 4.65 -4.40 -13.17
N ALA A 26 4.14 -3.77 -14.23
CA ALA A 26 4.71 -3.82 -15.57
C ALA A 26 4.65 -2.44 -16.21
N THR A 27 5.48 -2.23 -17.24
CA THR A 27 5.50 -0.98 -18.00
C THR A 27 5.27 -1.29 -19.46
N ALA A 28 4.28 -0.63 -20.07
CA ALA A 28 4.03 -0.69 -21.50
C ALA A 28 4.62 0.53 -22.20
N ALA A 29 5.46 0.30 -23.19
CA ALA A 29 5.98 1.34 -24.07
C ALA A 29 5.18 1.36 -25.37
N PHE A 30 4.72 2.55 -25.77
CA PHE A 30 4.00 2.74 -27.03
C PHE A 30 4.17 4.16 -27.57
N SER A 31 3.89 4.33 -28.85
CA SER A 31 3.90 5.62 -29.52
C SER A 31 2.48 5.96 -29.99
N ALA A 32 2.02 7.18 -29.68
CA ALA A 32 0.72 7.71 -30.09
C ALA A 32 0.90 8.88 -31.06
N LYS A 33 0.16 8.89 -32.18
CA LYS A 33 0.20 10.02 -33.15
C LYS A 33 -0.71 11.18 -32.79
N GLY A 34 -1.59 10.99 -31.81
CA GLY A 34 -2.53 11.98 -31.30
C GLY A 34 -2.72 11.78 -29.80
N ASP A 35 -3.61 12.57 -29.23
CA ASP A 35 -4.05 12.37 -27.85
C ASP A 35 -4.69 10.98 -27.73
N TRP A 36 -4.36 10.31 -26.63
CA TRP A 36 -4.81 8.96 -26.36
C TRP A 36 -5.51 8.88 -25.00
N THR A 37 -6.40 7.90 -24.88
CA THR A 37 -7.10 7.58 -23.64
C THR A 37 -6.98 6.10 -23.34
N LEU A 38 -7.17 5.74 -22.08
CA LEU A 38 -7.15 4.37 -21.59
C LEU A 38 -8.44 4.03 -20.87
N SER A 39 -8.86 2.78 -21.02
CA SER A 39 -9.87 2.14 -20.17
C SER A 39 -9.42 0.74 -19.77
N ILE A 40 -9.74 0.33 -18.53
CA ILE A 40 -9.48 -1.02 -18.03
C ILE A 40 -10.80 -1.79 -18.05
N VAL A 41 -10.78 -2.97 -18.63
CA VAL A 41 -11.91 -3.90 -18.74
C VAL A 41 -11.52 -5.20 -18.05
N TYR A 42 -12.32 -5.68 -17.11
CA TYR A 42 -12.09 -6.96 -16.44
C TYR A 42 -12.79 -8.08 -17.19
N ASP A 43 -12.22 -9.28 -17.18
CA ASP A 43 -12.90 -10.45 -17.74
C ASP A 43 -14.17 -10.73 -16.90
N ASP A 44 -15.32 -10.87 -17.56
CA ASP A 44 -16.68 -10.83 -16.98
C ASP A 44 -16.94 -11.93 -15.90
N ALA A 45 -16.04 -12.89 -15.72
CA ALA A 45 -16.11 -13.92 -14.67
C ALA A 45 -15.71 -13.42 -13.27
N GLU A 46 -15.02 -12.27 -13.17
CA GLU A 46 -14.55 -11.66 -11.90
C GLU A 46 -15.37 -10.40 -11.52
N ALA A 47 -16.29 -9.95 -12.37
CA ALA A 47 -17.18 -8.84 -12.07
C ALA A 47 -18.26 -9.29 -11.06
N GLY A 48 -17.95 -9.17 -9.77
CA GLY A 48 -18.99 -8.93 -8.78
C GLY A 48 -19.85 -7.73 -9.21
N ASP A 49 -21.11 -7.74 -8.79
CA ASP A 49 -22.16 -6.74 -9.11
C ASP A 49 -21.60 -5.35 -9.44
N GLU A 50 -22.01 -4.77 -10.59
CA GLU A 50 -21.41 -3.63 -11.33
C GLU A 50 -21.22 -2.31 -10.53
N THR A 51 -21.55 -2.31 -9.24
CA THR A 51 -21.41 -1.19 -8.31
C THR A 51 -20.14 -1.22 -7.46
N ASP A 52 -19.34 -2.28 -7.50
CA ASP A 52 -18.19 -2.43 -6.60
C ASP A 52 -16.92 -1.77 -7.16
N ALA A 53 -16.78 -0.47 -6.90
CA ALA A 53 -15.54 0.27 -7.17
C ALA A 53 -14.32 -0.32 -6.42
N ASP A 54 -14.55 -1.20 -5.43
CA ASP A 54 -13.52 -1.91 -4.68
C ASP A 54 -12.98 -3.17 -5.42
N ALA A 55 -13.52 -3.52 -6.59
CA ALA A 55 -13.11 -4.68 -7.40
C ALA A 55 -11.97 -4.40 -8.40
N ALA A 56 -11.51 -3.15 -8.52
CA ALA A 56 -10.50 -2.75 -9.50
C ALA A 56 -9.08 -3.20 -9.11
N TRP A 57 -8.74 -4.46 -9.40
CA TRP A 57 -7.46 -5.04 -8.99
C TRP A 57 -6.25 -4.57 -9.81
N LEU A 58 -6.48 -4.02 -11.00
CA LEU A 58 -5.44 -3.47 -11.88
C LEU A 58 -5.61 -1.97 -12.00
N THR A 59 -4.52 -1.23 -11.85
CA THR A 59 -4.46 0.23 -12.00
C THR A 59 -3.40 0.62 -13.02
N ALA A 60 -3.56 1.82 -13.57
CA ALA A 60 -2.56 2.45 -14.43
C ALA A 60 -2.20 3.85 -13.89
N ASP A 61 -0.95 4.28 -14.08
CA ASP A 61 -0.47 5.59 -13.63
C ASP A 61 -0.96 6.77 -14.50
N ALA A 62 -1.57 6.48 -15.65
CA ALA A 62 -2.20 7.45 -16.53
C ALA A 62 -3.52 6.93 -17.12
N ALA A 63 -4.52 7.81 -17.21
CA ALA A 63 -5.79 7.54 -17.90
C ALA A 63 -5.79 8.01 -19.38
N GLY A 64 -4.71 8.66 -19.81
CA GLY A 64 -4.56 9.24 -21.14
C GLY A 64 -3.34 10.15 -21.21
N GLY A 65 -3.03 10.64 -22.40
CA GLY A 65 -1.88 11.51 -22.64
C GLY A 65 -1.87 12.12 -24.03
N ALA A 66 -0.88 12.98 -24.29
CA ALA A 66 -0.69 13.62 -25.58
C ALA A 66 0.01 12.69 -26.58
N ALA A 67 0.13 13.13 -27.83
CA ALA A 67 0.94 12.46 -28.84
C ALA A 67 2.43 12.34 -28.43
N GLY A 68 3.10 11.30 -28.94
CA GLY A 68 4.52 11.04 -28.74
C GLY A 68 4.78 9.66 -28.16
N GLU A 69 6.02 9.43 -27.74
CA GLU A 69 6.43 8.24 -27.01
C GLU A 69 5.86 8.26 -25.58
N GLN A 70 5.27 7.15 -25.17
CA GLN A 70 4.58 6.98 -23.90
C GLN A 70 5.17 5.80 -23.14
N SER A 71 5.13 5.93 -21.82
CA SER A 71 5.44 4.86 -20.87
C SER A 71 4.29 4.79 -19.88
N LEU A 72 3.58 3.66 -19.89
CA LEU A 72 2.43 3.42 -19.04
C LEU A 72 2.79 2.40 -17.97
N GLY A 73 2.82 2.83 -16.71
CA GLY A 73 2.96 1.94 -15.56
C GLY A 73 1.63 1.29 -15.22
N MET A 74 1.63 -0.03 -15.12
CA MET A 74 0.49 -0.84 -14.68
C MET A 74 0.85 -1.52 -13.36
N SER A 75 -0.06 -1.45 -12.39
CA SER A 75 0.14 -2.02 -11.05
C SER A 75 -1.08 -2.82 -10.61
N ALA A 76 -0.86 -4.06 -10.18
CA ALA A 76 -1.91 -4.94 -9.70
C ALA A 76 -1.90 -5.07 -8.17
N ALA A 77 -3.07 -5.05 -7.53
CA ALA A 77 -3.25 -5.49 -6.14
C ALA A 77 -2.82 -6.95 -5.99
N ARG A 78 -2.45 -7.39 -4.77
CA ARG A 78 -2.12 -8.80 -4.54
C ARG A 78 -3.31 -9.70 -4.92
N ASN A 79 -3.03 -10.80 -5.60
CA ASN A 79 -4.02 -11.84 -5.85
C ASN A 79 -3.89 -12.90 -4.77
N PHE A 80 -4.77 -12.88 -3.79
CA PHE A 80 -4.80 -13.89 -2.74
C PHE A 80 -5.68 -15.10 -3.11
N GLN A 81 -5.84 -15.41 -4.39
CA GLN A 81 -6.56 -16.58 -4.88
C GLN A 81 -5.61 -17.54 -5.60
N ALA A 82 -5.92 -18.84 -5.56
CA ALA A 82 -5.18 -19.85 -6.33
C ALA A 82 -5.40 -19.71 -7.85
N ALA A 83 -6.52 -19.12 -8.27
CA ALA A 83 -6.82 -18.90 -9.67
C ALA A 83 -6.08 -17.66 -10.21
N PRO A 84 -5.55 -17.71 -11.44
CA PRO A 84 -5.11 -16.51 -12.14
C PRO A 84 -6.32 -15.66 -12.56
N ARG A 85 -6.11 -14.35 -12.71
CA ARG A 85 -7.12 -13.40 -13.17
C ARG A 85 -6.57 -12.53 -14.29
N THR A 86 -7.45 -12.07 -15.18
CA THR A 86 -7.07 -11.33 -16.38
C THR A 86 -7.87 -10.04 -16.50
N ALA A 87 -7.19 -8.97 -16.90
CA ALA A 87 -7.79 -7.69 -17.25
C ALA A 87 -7.21 -7.23 -18.59
N TYR A 88 -7.94 -6.35 -19.23
CA TYR A 88 -7.60 -5.78 -20.53
C TYR A 88 -7.44 -4.27 -20.40
N VAL A 89 -6.39 -3.75 -20.99
CA VAL A 89 -6.12 -2.32 -21.07
C VAL A 89 -6.32 -1.88 -22.50
N ASP A 90 -7.40 -1.15 -22.77
CA ASP A 90 -7.73 -0.63 -24.09
C ASP A 90 -7.16 0.77 -24.25
N LEU A 91 -6.15 0.89 -25.11
CA LEU A 91 -5.57 2.17 -25.53
C LEU A 91 -6.27 2.66 -26.79
N VAL A 92 -6.78 3.88 -26.77
CA VAL A 92 -7.54 4.48 -27.88
C VAL A 92 -6.84 5.75 -28.37
N CYS A 93 -6.60 5.86 -29.67
CA CYS A 93 -6.07 7.07 -30.33
C CYS A 93 -6.79 7.29 -31.67
N GLY A 94 -7.68 8.28 -31.70
CA GLY A 94 -8.60 8.46 -32.83
C GLY A 94 -9.52 7.24 -32.97
N GLU A 95 -9.54 6.63 -34.16
CA GLU A 95 -10.36 5.44 -34.43
C GLU A 95 -9.64 4.11 -34.11
N GLN A 96 -8.34 4.15 -33.78
CA GLN A 96 -7.58 2.94 -33.46
C GLN A 96 -7.71 2.60 -31.98
N THR A 97 -7.99 1.33 -31.69
CA THR A 97 -7.87 0.74 -30.36
C THR A 97 -6.82 -0.36 -30.38
N VAL A 98 -5.92 -0.38 -29.39
CA VAL A 98 -5.00 -1.50 -29.13
C VAL A 98 -5.28 -2.01 -27.72
N ARG A 99 -5.57 -3.31 -27.62
CA ARG A 99 -5.82 -3.99 -26.35
C ARG A 99 -4.54 -4.63 -25.84
N LEU A 100 -4.17 -4.35 -24.60
CA LEU A 100 -3.17 -5.09 -23.85
C LEU A 100 -3.87 -6.12 -22.96
N THR A 101 -3.38 -7.35 -22.92
CA THR A 101 -3.79 -8.39 -21.99
C THR A 101 -2.86 -8.37 -20.78
N VAL A 102 -3.43 -8.26 -19.58
CA VAL A 102 -2.67 -8.33 -18.34
C VAL A 102 -3.20 -9.50 -17.51
N THR A 103 -2.37 -10.53 -17.38
CA THR A 103 -2.68 -11.72 -16.59
C THR A 103 -1.90 -11.65 -15.28
N GLN A 104 -2.61 -11.70 -14.15
CA GLN A 104 -1.99 -11.90 -12.85
C GLN A 104 -2.07 -13.39 -12.48
N THR A 105 -0.94 -13.96 -12.07
CA THR A 105 -0.92 -15.37 -11.63
C THR A 105 -1.79 -15.57 -10.39
N GLY A 106 -2.18 -16.83 -10.13
CA GLY A 106 -2.68 -17.25 -8.83
C GLY A 106 -1.54 -17.49 -7.84
N LEU A 107 -1.89 -17.60 -6.56
CA LEU A 107 -0.98 -18.06 -5.52
C LEU A 107 -0.79 -19.57 -5.57
N SER A 108 0.37 -19.99 -5.10
CA SER A 108 0.66 -21.40 -4.88
C SER A 108 0.04 -21.86 -3.55
N ASP A 109 -0.50 -23.08 -3.54
CA ASP A 109 -1.13 -23.68 -2.36
C ASP A 109 -0.13 -24.04 -1.25
N ASP A 110 1.18 -23.96 -1.51
CA ASP A 110 2.25 -24.27 -0.55
C ASP A 110 2.79 -23.03 0.20
N MET A 111 2.22 -21.85 -0.04
CA MET A 111 2.64 -20.62 0.65
C MET A 111 2.25 -20.66 2.13
N ASP A 112 3.24 -20.53 3.00
CA ASP A 112 3.04 -20.34 4.44
C ASP A 112 2.89 -18.85 4.75
N PHE A 113 1.64 -18.39 4.87
CA PHE A 113 1.37 -16.98 5.20
C PHE A 113 1.74 -16.64 6.64
N SER A 114 1.68 -17.59 7.57
CA SER A 114 2.01 -17.36 8.97
C SER A 114 3.46 -16.90 9.13
N ALA A 115 4.36 -17.42 8.31
CA ALA A 115 5.77 -17.02 8.28
C ALA A 115 6.00 -15.55 7.88
N LEU A 116 5.01 -14.89 7.27
CA LEU A 116 5.08 -13.48 6.88
C LEU A 116 4.88 -12.53 8.07
N PHE A 117 4.32 -13.01 9.18
CA PHE A 117 3.97 -12.20 10.33
C PHE A 117 5.00 -12.38 11.46
N ASP A 118 5.14 -11.35 12.30
CA ASP A 118 5.71 -11.56 13.64
C ASP A 118 4.77 -12.47 14.46
N GLU A 119 5.33 -13.39 15.24
CA GLU A 119 4.54 -14.37 16.01
C GLU A 119 3.58 -13.68 16.98
N THR A 120 4.06 -12.67 17.71
CA THR A 120 3.23 -11.95 18.70
C THR A 120 2.17 -11.09 18.01
N PHE A 121 2.49 -10.55 16.84
CA PHE A 121 1.51 -9.82 16.03
C PHE A 121 0.43 -10.76 15.47
N ALA A 122 0.79 -11.93 14.94
CA ALA A 122 -0.17 -12.93 14.47
C ALA A 122 -1.09 -13.41 15.59
N GLN A 123 -0.54 -13.68 16.79
CA GLN A 123 -1.33 -13.98 17.98
C GLN A 123 -2.28 -12.84 18.33
N LYS A 124 -1.82 -11.58 18.23
CA LYS A 124 -2.69 -10.42 18.46
C LYS A 124 -3.82 -10.32 17.44
N LEU A 125 -3.56 -10.62 16.18
CA LEU A 125 -4.61 -10.69 15.15
C LEU A 125 -5.63 -11.79 15.49
N GLN A 126 -5.17 -12.93 16.02
CA GLN A 126 -6.05 -14.01 16.46
C GLN A 126 -6.91 -13.60 17.66
N GLU A 127 -6.34 -12.92 18.66
CA GLU A 127 -7.10 -12.35 19.80
C GLU A 127 -8.19 -11.36 19.36
N ARG A 128 -8.05 -10.76 18.17
CA ARG A 128 -8.97 -9.78 17.61
C ARG A 128 -9.95 -10.40 16.61
N ASP A 129 -9.97 -11.74 16.51
CA ASP A 129 -10.78 -12.51 15.57
C ASP A 129 -10.55 -12.13 14.10
N ILE A 130 -9.35 -11.62 13.77
CA ILE A 130 -8.95 -11.28 12.40
C ILE A 130 -8.45 -12.53 11.67
N VAL A 131 -7.75 -13.41 12.40
CA VAL A 131 -7.33 -14.73 11.93
C VAL A 131 -7.79 -15.79 12.94
N ALA A 132 -8.11 -16.99 12.48
CA ALA A 132 -8.60 -18.07 13.33
C ALA A 132 -7.46 -18.80 14.06
N ASP A 133 -6.31 -18.93 13.39
CA ASP A 133 -5.12 -19.63 13.87
C ASP A 133 -3.87 -18.87 13.42
N ALA A 134 -3.17 -18.24 14.35
CA ALA A 134 -1.95 -17.47 14.10
C ALA A 134 -0.82 -18.29 13.49
N GLU A 135 -0.83 -19.62 13.67
CA GLU A 135 0.14 -20.53 13.06
C GLU A 135 -0.28 -21.01 11.67
N LYS A 136 -1.53 -20.76 11.26
CA LYS A 136 -2.10 -21.23 9.98
C LYS A 136 -2.98 -20.18 9.31
N ILE A 137 -2.39 -19.02 9.04
CA ILE A 137 -3.06 -17.96 8.30
C ILE A 137 -3.38 -18.44 6.88
N THR A 138 -4.64 -18.28 6.48
CA THR A 138 -5.20 -18.74 5.22
C THR A 138 -5.21 -17.66 4.15
N MET A 139 -5.34 -18.06 2.88
CA MET A 139 -5.53 -17.13 1.76
C MET A 139 -6.74 -16.20 1.96
N GLN A 140 -7.85 -16.72 2.50
CA GLN A 140 -9.07 -15.95 2.72
C GLN A 140 -8.90 -14.89 3.81
N GLU A 141 -8.13 -15.19 4.86
CA GLU A 141 -7.79 -14.20 5.88
C GLU A 141 -6.86 -13.12 5.31
N MET A 142 -5.88 -13.49 4.48
CA MET A 142 -5.04 -12.52 3.77
C MET A 142 -5.86 -11.59 2.86
N GLN A 143 -6.84 -12.13 2.12
CA GLN A 143 -7.79 -11.32 1.34
C GLN A 143 -8.53 -10.32 2.22
N SER A 144 -9.04 -10.78 3.36
CA SER A 144 -9.83 -9.97 4.28
C SER A 144 -8.98 -8.87 4.93
N MET A 145 -7.73 -9.17 5.28
CA MET A 145 -6.78 -8.18 5.81
C MET A 145 -6.39 -7.13 4.77
N ALA A 146 -6.24 -7.52 3.50
CA ALA A 146 -5.83 -6.60 2.44
C ALA A 146 -6.82 -5.45 2.18
N ILE A 147 -8.11 -5.72 2.37
CA ILE A 147 -9.20 -4.73 2.21
C ILE A 147 -9.62 -4.06 3.53
N MET A 148 -8.99 -4.44 4.66
CA MET A 148 -9.32 -3.89 5.96
C MET A 148 -8.88 -2.41 6.05
N THR A 149 -9.81 -1.54 6.44
CA THR A 149 -9.58 -0.09 6.47
C THR A 149 -9.18 0.44 7.84
N GLU A 150 -9.47 -0.28 8.92
CA GLU A 150 -9.07 0.08 10.28
C GLU A 150 -8.52 -1.13 11.06
N LEU A 151 -7.40 -0.94 11.75
CA LEU A 151 -6.79 -1.93 12.62
C LEU A 151 -6.45 -1.28 13.97
N ASP A 152 -6.99 -1.86 15.04
CA ASP A 152 -6.64 -1.47 16.40
C ASP A 152 -6.06 -2.67 17.16
N ILE A 153 -4.77 -2.58 17.43
CA ILE A 153 -3.95 -3.54 18.18
C ILE A 153 -3.29 -2.87 19.38
N SER A 154 -3.89 -1.78 19.86
CA SER A 154 -3.35 -1.00 20.97
C SER A 154 -3.45 -1.76 22.29
N GLY A 155 -2.48 -1.47 23.17
CA GLY A 155 -2.63 -1.70 24.60
C GLY A 155 -3.49 -0.64 25.25
N THR A 156 -3.80 -0.84 26.52
CA THR A 156 -4.48 0.13 27.38
C THR A 156 -3.55 0.59 28.50
N TYR A 157 -3.96 1.59 29.28
CA TYR A 157 -3.18 2.02 30.45
C TYR A 157 -3.05 0.91 31.50
N ASP A 158 -4.14 0.20 31.77
CA ASP A 158 -4.17 -0.86 32.80
C ASP A 158 -3.60 -2.18 32.29
N ASN A 159 -3.63 -2.39 30.98
CA ASN A 159 -3.07 -3.56 30.31
C ASN A 159 -2.32 -3.14 29.04
N PRO A 160 -1.06 -2.70 29.16
CA PRO A 160 -0.24 -2.34 28.01
C PRO A 160 -0.01 -3.57 27.12
N GLY A 161 0.08 -3.34 25.82
CA GLY A 161 0.43 -4.36 24.86
C GLY A 161 1.91 -4.71 24.92
N SER A 162 2.26 -5.86 24.36
CA SER A 162 3.61 -6.42 24.40
C SER A 162 4.23 -6.57 23.02
N LEU A 163 3.61 -6.03 21.96
CA LEU A 163 4.12 -6.18 20.60
C LEU A 163 5.48 -5.49 20.46
N THR A 164 6.45 -6.22 19.92
CA THR A 164 7.79 -5.71 19.61
C THR A 164 8.05 -5.58 18.12
N SER A 165 7.11 -6.01 17.28
CA SER A 165 7.19 -5.92 15.83
C SER A 165 5.77 -5.96 15.26
N LEU A 166 5.55 -5.22 14.17
CA LEU A 166 4.35 -5.34 13.35
C LEU A 166 4.68 -5.93 11.97
N ARG A 167 5.75 -6.74 11.85
CA ARG A 167 6.05 -7.44 10.59
C ARG A 167 4.80 -8.22 10.14
N GLY A 168 4.35 -7.98 8.92
CA GLY A 168 3.06 -8.44 8.39
C GLY A 168 2.04 -7.30 8.20
N ILE A 169 2.26 -6.13 8.78
CA ILE A 169 1.38 -4.97 8.57
C ILE A 169 1.36 -4.50 7.11
N GLU A 170 2.41 -4.77 6.34
CA GLU A 170 2.52 -4.47 4.91
C GLU A 170 1.50 -5.20 4.01
N TYR A 171 0.74 -6.14 4.56
CA TYR A 171 -0.34 -6.84 3.86
C TYR A 171 -1.71 -6.18 4.05
N PHE A 172 -1.83 -5.20 4.95
CA PHE A 172 -3.03 -4.38 5.13
C PHE A 172 -2.99 -3.18 4.18
N GLU A 173 -3.08 -3.43 2.87
CA GLU A 173 -2.84 -2.42 1.81
C GLU A 173 -3.89 -1.28 1.83
N ALA A 174 -5.15 -1.58 2.15
CA ALA A 174 -6.24 -0.60 2.22
C ALA A 174 -6.33 0.14 3.57
N LEU A 175 -5.37 -0.05 4.48
CA LEU A 175 -5.47 0.47 5.84
C LEU A 175 -5.44 2.00 5.85
N THR A 176 -6.54 2.60 6.30
CA THR A 176 -6.69 4.06 6.44
C THR A 176 -6.44 4.55 7.86
N LYS A 177 -6.55 3.65 8.85
CA LYS A 177 -6.32 3.94 10.26
C LYS A 177 -5.62 2.78 10.97
N LEU A 178 -4.48 3.07 11.57
CA LEU A 178 -3.74 2.15 12.43
C LEU A 178 -3.63 2.71 13.84
N ASN A 179 -4.09 1.93 14.82
CA ASN A 179 -3.83 2.19 16.24
C ASN A 179 -2.97 1.07 16.83
N CYS A 180 -1.70 1.37 17.10
CA CYS A 180 -0.73 0.49 17.75
C CYS A 180 -0.17 1.10 19.05
N ASN A 181 -0.93 2.02 19.66
CA ASN A 181 -0.57 2.66 20.93
C ASN A 181 -0.23 1.65 22.03
N ARG A 182 0.64 2.05 22.96
CA ARG A 182 0.95 1.30 24.19
C ARG A 182 1.44 -0.11 23.91
N ASN A 183 2.45 -0.22 23.07
CA ASN A 183 3.18 -1.46 22.81
C ASN A 183 4.67 -1.24 23.10
N SER A 184 5.53 -2.19 22.71
CA SER A 184 6.98 -2.12 22.91
C SER A 184 7.72 -2.06 21.57
N LEU A 185 7.13 -1.41 20.55
CA LEU A 185 7.68 -1.37 19.19
C LEU A 185 8.97 -0.54 19.16
N PRO A 186 10.14 -1.14 18.85
CA PRO A 186 11.39 -0.41 18.69
C PRO A 186 11.47 0.28 17.32
N THR A 187 10.73 -0.23 16.34
CA THR A 187 10.62 0.29 14.98
C THR A 187 9.18 0.10 14.49
N LEU A 188 8.77 0.92 13.53
CA LEU A 188 7.46 0.82 12.87
C LEU A 188 7.64 1.07 11.37
N ASN A 189 7.55 0.02 10.56
CA ASN A 189 7.57 0.14 9.11
C ASN A 189 6.15 0.10 8.57
N ILE A 190 5.68 1.23 8.03
CA ILE A 190 4.36 1.40 7.42
C ILE A 190 4.46 1.89 5.97
N SER A 191 5.61 1.68 5.34
CA SER A 191 5.90 2.19 3.99
C SER A 191 4.98 1.62 2.90
N GLN A 192 4.36 0.46 3.14
CA GLN A 192 3.41 -0.18 2.23
C GLN A 192 1.94 0.17 2.53
N ASN A 193 1.66 0.82 3.66
CA ASN A 193 0.30 1.23 4.05
C ASN A 193 0.01 2.65 3.54
N THR A 194 0.13 2.85 2.23
CA THR A 194 0.10 4.19 1.58
C THR A 194 -1.26 4.90 1.70
N GLU A 195 -2.32 4.15 2.02
CA GLU A 195 -3.68 4.65 2.23
C GLU A 195 -3.91 5.22 3.64
N LEU A 196 -2.92 5.12 4.56
CA LEU A 196 -3.07 5.60 5.93
C LEU A 196 -3.37 7.10 5.95
N THR A 197 -4.48 7.44 6.60
CA THR A 197 -4.92 8.82 6.90
C THR A 197 -4.72 9.17 8.37
N LYS A 198 -4.71 8.16 9.26
CA LYS A 198 -4.55 8.32 10.71
C LYS A 198 -3.61 7.26 11.27
N LEU A 199 -2.61 7.69 12.03
CA LEU A 199 -1.69 6.83 12.75
C LEU A 199 -1.62 7.20 14.23
N TYR A 200 -1.81 6.21 15.09
CA TYR A 200 -1.59 6.30 16.53
C TYR A 200 -0.53 5.27 16.92
N CYS A 201 0.65 5.76 17.32
CA CYS A 201 1.79 4.95 17.79
C CYS A 201 2.41 5.49 19.09
N ASP A 202 1.61 6.17 19.92
CA ASP A 202 1.99 6.66 21.24
C ASP A 202 2.45 5.54 22.16
N ASP A 203 3.29 5.88 23.15
CA ASP A 203 3.74 4.96 24.20
C ASP A 203 4.36 3.67 23.62
N ASN A 204 5.33 3.83 22.72
CA ASN A 204 6.14 2.75 22.16
C ASN A 204 7.63 2.99 22.47
N GLN A 205 8.53 2.27 21.78
CA GLN A 205 9.98 2.38 21.92
C GLN A 205 10.63 2.94 20.65
N LEU A 206 9.89 3.71 19.85
CA LEU A 206 10.36 4.26 18.59
C LEU A 206 11.44 5.32 18.82
N LYS A 207 12.54 5.18 18.09
CA LYS A 207 13.61 6.18 18.08
C LYS A 207 13.49 7.19 16.95
N GLU A 208 12.77 6.80 15.92
CA GLU A 208 12.49 7.57 14.72
C GLU A 208 11.19 7.02 14.11
N LEU A 209 10.60 7.79 13.20
CA LEU A 209 9.49 7.33 12.38
C LEU A 209 9.63 7.88 10.97
N ASP A 210 9.50 7.02 9.99
CA ASP A 210 9.41 7.42 8.58
C ASP A 210 7.97 7.30 8.09
N ILE A 211 7.40 8.44 7.68
CA ILE A 211 6.07 8.55 7.06
C ILE A 211 6.14 9.11 5.63
N SER A 212 7.32 9.14 5.02
CA SER A 212 7.55 9.72 3.68
C SER A 212 6.73 9.06 2.57
N ARG A 213 6.33 7.79 2.74
CA ARG A 213 5.47 7.06 1.80
C ARG A 213 3.98 7.20 2.08
N ASN A 214 3.60 7.72 3.25
CA ASN A 214 2.20 7.83 3.69
C ASN A 214 1.66 9.24 3.41
N THR A 215 1.70 9.66 2.14
CA THR A 215 1.36 11.03 1.71
C THR A 215 -0.10 11.43 1.94
N LYS A 216 -0.98 10.45 2.18
CA LYS A 216 -2.38 10.63 2.56
C LYS A 216 -2.59 10.87 4.07
N LEU A 217 -1.53 10.80 4.88
CA LEU A 217 -1.63 10.94 6.34
C LEU A 217 -2.03 12.38 6.71
N THR A 218 -3.11 12.49 7.48
CA THR A 218 -3.65 13.77 7.96
C THR A 218 -3.55 13.91 9.47
N TYR A 219 -3.38 12.80 10.19
CA TYR A 219 -3.28 12.78 11.64
C TYR A 219 -2.18 11.81 12.10
N LEU A 220 -1.29 12.29 12.95
CA LEU A 220 -0.24 11.51 13.62
C LEU A 220 -0.26 11.76 15.13
N SER A 221 -0.24 10.69 15.92
CA SER A 221 0.09 10.71 17.34
C SER A 221 1.24 9.73 17.59
N CYS A 222 2.37 10.23 18.10
CA CYS A 222 3.59 9.45 18.33
C CYS A 222 4.28 9.82 19.66
N GLU A 223 3.51 10.32 20.63
CA GLU A 223 4.03 10.78 21.91
C GLU A 223 4.60 9.66 22.76
N ASN A 224 5.34 10.01 23.81
CA ASN A 224 5.92 9.08 24.77
C ASN A 224 6.81 7.99 24.14
N ASN A 225 7.41 8.30 22.98
CA ASN A 225 8.47 7.52 22.39
C ASN A 225 9.86 8.08 22.80
N PRO A 226 10.90 7.25 22.94
CA PRO A 226 12.21 7.69 23.40
C PRO A 226 12.93 8.65 22.45
N GLY A 227 12.63 8.62 21.15
CA GLY A 227 13.37 9.38 20.15
C GLY A 227 14.85 8.99 20.10
N ASP A 228 15.73 9.94 19.81
CA ASP A 228 17.19 9.79 19.82
C ASP A 228 17.77 9.53 21.22
N GLY A 229 16.92 9.53 22.25
CA GLY A 229 17.30 9.35 23.66
C GLY A 229 17.89 10.61 24.29
N ASN A 230 17.93 11.74 23.58
CA ASN A 230 18.39 13.04 24.05
C ASN A 230 17.25 14.06 24.04
N SER A 231 16.95 14.63 22.87
CA SER A 231 15.98 15.73 22.73
C SER A 231 15.19 15.68 21.43
N GLY A 232 15.52 14.78 20.51
CA GLY A 232 14.95 14.75 19.17
C GLY A 232 14.11 13.49 18.95
N PHE A 233 12.99 13.64 18.27
CA PHE A 233 12.29 12.53 17.62
C PHE A 233 12.36 12.75 16.10
N PRO A 234 13.32 12.12 15.40
CA PRO A 234 13.40 12.13 13.95
C PRO A 234 12.09 11.66 13.31
N LEU A 235 11.50 12.53 12.48
CA LEU A 235 10.29 12.25 11.72
C LEU A 235 10.52 12.57 10.24
N THR A 236 10.73 11.54 9.44
CA THR A 236 10.91 11.67 7.99
C THR A 236 9.56 11.85 7.31
N VAL A 237 9.42 12.91 6.50
CA VAL A 237 8.18 13.30 5.82
C VAL A 237 8.36 13.39 4.30
N TRP A 238 7.25 13.49 3.57
CA TRP A 238 7.21 13.45 2.10
C TRP A 238 7.50 14.78 1.41
N VAL A 239 7.83 15.83 2.16
CA VAL A 239 8.14 17.15 1.60
C VAL A 239 9.65 17.34 1.51
N ASP A 240 10.12 18.00 0.46
CA ASP A 240 11.54 18.28 0.21
C ASP A 240 12.13 19.38 1.13
N GLN A 241 11.43 19.66 2.24
CA GLN A 241 11.82 20.60 3.27
C GLN A 241 11.79 19.87 4.62
N ALA A 242 12.74 20.16 5.48
CA ALA A 242 12.77 19.67 6.86
C ALA A 242 11.71 20.37 7.73
N GLU A 243 10.45 20.35 7.27
CA GLU A 243 9.30 21.03 7.86
C GLU A 243 8.06 20.14 7.84
N LYS A 244 7.12 20.42 8.75
CA LYS A 244 5.85 19.69 8.82
C LYS A 244 5.02 19.92 7.56
N PRO A 245 4.52 18.86 6.88
CA PRO A 245 3.56 19.02 5.81
C PRO A 245 2.32 19.80 6.25
N GLY A 246 1.81 20.68 5.39
CA GLY A 246 0.67 21.55 5.72
C GLY A 246 -0.62 20.79 6.04
N SER A 247 -0.85 19.66 5.36
CA SER A 247 -2.01 18.78 5.56
C SER A 247 -1.90 17.87 6.78
N LEU A 248 -0.70 17.72 7.36
CA LEU A 248 -0.46 16.82 8.48
C LEU A 248 -0.71 17.53 9.81
N TYR A 249 -1.68 17.05 10.58
CA TYR A 249 -1.82 17.39 11.98
C TYR A 249 -1.04 16.38 12.84
N VAL A 250 -0.20 16.90 13.73
CA VAL A 250 0.53 16.10 14.72
C VAL A 250 0.01 16.48 16.11
N TYR A 251 -0.48 15.51 16.86
CA TYR A 251 -1.26 15.74 18.09
C TYR A 251 -0.50 16.58 19.13
N GLN A 252 0.82 16.38 19.27
CA GLN A 252 1.74 17.29 19.97
C GLN A 252 3.10 17.36 19.25
N SER A 253 3.81 18.47 19.43
CA SER A 253 5.15 18.68 18.83
C SER A 253 6.32 18.26 19.73
N GLY A 254 6.04 17.74 20.92
CA GLY A 254 7.04 17.26 21.87
C GLY A 254 6.43 16.78 23.18
N TRP A 255 7.18 15.99 23.95
CA TRP A 255 6.74 15.34 25.17
C TRP A 255 7.91 15.10 26.14
N TRP A 256 7.60 14.78 27.40
CA TRP A 256 8.62 14.38 28.37
C TRP A 256 8.82 12.86 28.35
N TYR A 257 10.07 12.41 28.19
CA TYR A 257 10.46 11.00 28.27
C TYR A 257 11.68 10.85 29.18
N ASN A 258 11.58 10.04 30.23
CA ASN A 258 12.67 9.76 31.18
C ASN A 258 13.44 11.02 31.65
N GLY A 259 12.72 12.10 31.96
CA GLY A 259 13.30 13.35 32.46
C GLY A 259 13.94 14.25 31.41
N LYS A 260 13.80 13.93 30.12
CA LYS A 260 14.19 14.79 29.00
C LYS A 260 12.95 15.23 28.22
N TYR A 261 13.00 16.42 27.64
CA TYR A 261 11.95 16.90 26.74
C TYR A 261 12.36 16.58 25.30
N ILE A 262 11.56 15.74 24.65
CA ILE A 262 11.73 15.31 23.27
C ILE A 262 10.90 16.22 22.38
N THR A 263 11.50 16.76 21.33
CA THR A 263 10.84 17.56 20.28
C THR A 263 10.90 16.84 18.95
N ILE A 264 9.85 16.95 18.14
CA ILE A 264 9.83 16.38 16.79
C ILE A 264 10.81 17.13 15.89
N GLU A 265 11.67 16.37 15.21
CA GLU A 265 12.67 16.86 14.26
C GLU A 265 12.31 16.36 12.85
N TYR A 266 11.78 17.25 12.02
CA TYR A 266 11.37 16.89 10.65
C TYR A 266 12.59 16.64 9.76
N GLN A 267 12.54 15.57 8.98
CA GLN A 267 13.59 15.17 8.03
C GLN A 267 12.97 14.98 6.63
N THR A 268 13.78 15.22 5.60
CA THR A 268 13.40 14.94 4.21
C THR A 268 13.68 13.48 3.88
N ALA A 269 12.86 12.87 3.03
CA ALA A 269 13.18 11.58 2.45
C ALA A 269 14.47 11.67 1.59
N GLU A 270 15.33 10.65 1.65
CA GLU A 270 16.49 10.51 0.74
C GLU A 270 16.09 10.02 -0.66
#